data_AF-A0A4D4JC42-F1
#
_entry.id   AF-A0A4D4JC42-F1
#
_cell.length_a   1.000
_cell.length_b   1.000
_cell.length_c   1.000
_cell.angle_alpha   90.00
_cell.angle_beta   90.00
_cell.angle_gamma   90.00
#
_symmetry.space_group_name_H-M   'P 1'
#
loop_
_entity.id
_entity.type
_entity.pdbx_description
1 polymer ?
#
loop_
_entity_poly.entity_id
_entity_poly.type
_entity_poly.pdbx_seq_one_letter_code
_entity_poly.pdbx_strand_id
1 'polypeptide(L)'
;MPLGRLLVVRSSLRTPARHLTLVSAKTALLLRYSSVMATIQVRDLPDDVAETYRRRAQAAGKSLQSYMREQLIVMARRRDKAELMAAVEQALAADPGPGLSEDTIHSGLRELRGE
;
A
#
# COMPACT_ATOMS: atom_id res chain seq x y z
N MET A 1 -6.78 39.46 48.85
CA MET A 1 -8.17 39.19 49.28
C MET A 1 -8.93 40.51 49.20
N PRO A 2 -10.08 40.62 48.51
CA PRO A 2 -11.22 39.71 48.67
C PRO A 2 -11.82 39.13 47.37
N LEU A 3 -12.68 38.13 47.60
CA LEU A 3 -13.50 37.33 46.68
C LEU A 3 -14.68 38.10 46.10
N GLY A 4 -15.22 37.67 44.94
CA GLY A 4 -16.56 38.11 44.54
C GLY A 4 -17.08 37.64 43.18
N ARG A 5 -17.85 36.54 43.21
CA ARG A 5 -19.01 36.21 42.35
C ARG A 5 -18.79 35.62 40.95
N LEU A 6 -19.02 34.30 40.91
CA LEU A 6 -19.73 33.56 39.87
C LEU A 6 -20.91 34.35 39.29
N LEU A 7 -21.01 34.38 37.96
CA LEU A 7 -22.29 34.44 37.27
C LEU A 7 -22.25 33.47 36.10
N VAL A 8 -22.83 32.29 36.33
CA VAL A 8 -23.12 31.29 35.32
C VAL A 8 -24.33 31.81 34.53
N VAL A 9 -24.12 32.17 33.27
CA VAL A 9 -25.21 32.33 32.31
C VAL A 9 -25.17 31.14 31.37
N ARG A 10 -26.05 30.17 31.63
CA ARG A 10 -26.44 29.15 30.65
C ARG A 10 -27.45 29.80 29.70
N SER A 11 -27.09 29.91 28.42
CA SER A 11 -28.04 30.15 27.34
C SER A 11 -27.81 29.12 26.25
N SER A 12 -28.92 28.57 25.79
CA SER A 12 -29.09 27.28 25.16
C SER A 12 -29.18 27.41 23.65
N LEU A 13 -28.65 26.42 22.92
CA LEU A 13 -29.01 25.99 21.57
C LEU A 13 -28.61 26.93 20.41
N ARG A 14 -27.79 26.43 19.47
CA ARG A 14 -28.25 25.72 18.25
C ARG A 14 -27.16 25.75 17.15
N THR A 15 -26.78 24.56 16.66
CA THR A 15 -26.09 24.27 15.37
C THR A 15 -24.56 24.45 15.30
N PRO A 16 -23.77 23.36 15.08
CA PRO A 16 -22.39 23.48 14.62
C PRO A 16 -22.38 23.72 13.11
N ALA A 17 -22.27 24.98 12.68
CA ALA A 17 -21.94 25.28 11.29
C ALA A 17 -20.48 24.87 11.05
N ARG A 18 -20.34 23.68 10.46
CA ARG A 18 -19.18 23.12 9.77
C ARG A 18 -18.09 24.18 9.52
N HIS A 19 -17.01 24.13 10.30
CA HIS A 19 -15.75 24.76 9.93
C HIS A 19 -15.27 24.07 8.65
N LEU A 20 -15.70 24.59 7.50
CA LEU A 20 -15.05 24.32 6.24
C LEU A 20 -13.73 25.07 6.33
N THR A 21 -12.73 24.43 6.92
CA THR A 21 -11.36 24.94 6.95
C THR A 21 -10.96 25.09 5.50
N LEU A 22 -10.94 26.32 5.02
CA LEU A 22 -10.42 26.65 3.71
C LEU A 22 -8.93 26.38 3.77
N VAL A 23 -8.55 25.12 3.50
CA VAL A 23 -7.17 24.73 3.31
C VAL A 23 -6.69 25.58 2.14
N SER A 24 -5.87 26.59 2.45
CA SER A 24 -5.29 27.48 1.46
C SER A 24 -4.83 26.69 0.24
N ALA A 25 -5.03 27.20 -0.97
CA ALA A 25 -4.56 26.55 -2.18
C ALA A 25 -3.06 26.18 -2.08
N LYS A 26 -2.26 26.95 -1.31
CA LYS A 26 -0.87 26.63 -0.97
C LYS A 26 -0.73 25.36 -0.12
N THR A 27 -1.57 25.18 0.89
CA THR A 27 -1.58 23.99 1.75
C THR A 27 -2.11 22.76 1.00
N ALA A 28 -3.12 22.93 0.14
CA ALA A 28 -3.60 21.87 -0.74
C ALA A 28 -2.56 21.49 -1.82
N LEU A 29 -1.71 22.42 -2.24
CA LEU A 29 -0.59 22.17 -3.16
C LEU A 29 0.54 21.39 -2.47
N LEU A 30 0.87 21.74 -1.22
CA LEU A 30 1.89 21.05 -0.42
C LEU A 30 1.49 19.61 -0.05
N LEU A 31 0.21 19.38 0.25
CA LEU A 31 -0.31 18.02 0.49
C LEU A 31 -0.24 17.16 -0.79
N ARG A 32 -0.47 17.76 -1.96
CA ARG A 32 -0.30 17.10 -3.28
C ARG A 32 1.17 16.81 -3.61
N TYR A 33 2.08 17.66 -3.16
CA TYR A 33 3.52 17.52 -3.43
C TYR A 33 4.19 16.44 -2.58
N SER A 34 3.56 15.98 -1.49
CA SER A 34 4.07 14.83 -0.75
C SER A 34 3.88 13.48 -1.48
N SER A 35 3.21 13.48 -2.65
CA SER A 35 3.05 12.30 -3.49
C SER A 35 4.25 12.00 -4.40
N VAL A 36 5.30 12.82 -4.41
CA VAL A 36 6.42 12.63 -5.34
C VAL A 36 7.72 12.47 -4.56
N MET A 37 8.25 11.23 -4.56
CA MET A 37 9.55 10.79 -4.01
C MET A 37 9.55 10.25 -2.58
N ALA A 38 8.97 9.07 -2.39
CA ALA A 38 9.28 8.24 -1.22
C ALA A 38 10.79 7.91 -1.21
N THR A 39 11.48 8.32 -0.14
CA THR A 39 12.92 8.08 0.04
C THR A 39 13.13 7.07 1.16
N ILE A 40 13.85 5.99 0.88
CA ILE A 40 14.19 4.94 1.83
C ILE A 40 15.68 5.04 2.16
N GLN A 41 16.00 5.16 3.44
CA GLN A 41 17.38 5.06 3.94
C GLN A 41 17.56 3.69 4.59
N VAL A 42 18.52 2.91 4.10
CA VAL A 42 18.90 1.62 4.69
C VAL A 42 20.16 1.86 5.51
N ARG A 43 20.09 1.56 6.80
CA ARG A 43 21.20 1.72 7.75
C ARG A 43 21.79 0.36 8.12
N ASP A 44 23.00 0.39 8.66
CA ASP A 44 23.66 -0.79 9.25
C ASP A 44 23.78 -1.96 8.27
N LEU A 45 24.02 -1.66 6.99
CA LEU A 45 24.26 -2.68 5.98
C LEU A 45 25.70 -3.18 6.09
N PRO A 46 25.93 -4.49 6.24
CA PRO A 46 27.28 -5.04 6.23
C PRO A 46 28.08 -4.64 4.98
N ASP A 47 29.36 -4.35 5.16
CA ASP A 47 30.22 -3.82 4.08
C ASP A 47 30.35 -4.78 2.90
N ASP A 48 30.40 -6.08 3.17
CA ASP A 48 30.47 -7.15 2.17
C ASP A 48 29.21 -7.22 1.30
N VAL A 49 28.04 -7.02 1.92
CA VAL A 49 26.75 -6.95 1.21
C VAL A 49 26.69 -5.69 0.34
N ALA A 50 27.10 -4.54 0.89
CA ALA A 50 27.15 -3.27 0.15
C ALA A 50 28.08 -3.35 -1.06
N GLU A 51 29.25 -3.98 -0.89
CA GLU A 51 30.23 -4.20 -1.97
C GLU A 51 29.69 -5.14 -3.05
N THR A 52 29.00 -6.22 -2.65
CA THR A 52 28.36 -7.15 -3.59
C THR A 52 27.37 -6.42 -4.50
N TYR A 53 26.54 -5.55 -3.93
CA TYR A 53 25.58 -4.78 -4.73
C TYR A 53 26.24 -3.70 -5.58
N ARG A 54 27.33 -3.07 -5.13
CA ARG A 54 28.12 -2.15 -5.96
C ARG A 54 28.68 -2.85 -7.20
N ARG A 55 29.28 -4.02 -7.03
CA ARG A 55 29.82 -4.81 -8.16
C ARG A 55 28.73 -5.20 -9.15
N ARG A 56 27.58 -5.65 -8.66
CA ARG A 56 26.42 -5.99 -9.51
C ARG A 56 25.87 -4.78 -10.26
N ALA A 57 25.78 -3.62 -9.59
CA ALA A 57 25.33 -2.39 -10.22
C ALA A 57 26.31 -1.94 -11.33
N GLN A 58 27.62 -1.99 -11.07
CA GLN A 58 28.67 -1.70 -12.06
C GLN A 58 28.60 -2.65 -13.25
N ALA A 59 28.46 -3.96 -13.01
CA ALA A 59 28.31 -4.96 -14.07
C ALA A 59 27.05 -4.71 -14.93
N ALA A 60 26.00 -4.15 -14.35
CA ALA A 60 24.79 -3.74 -15.06
C ALA A 60 24.87 -2.33 -15.70
N GLY A 61 25.99 -1.61 -15.53
CA GLY A 61 26.16 -0.24 -16.02
C GLY A 61 25.25 0.79 -15.32
N LYS A 62 24.83 0.52 -14.08
CA LYS A 62 23.87 1.34 -13.32
C LYS A 62 24.53 1.95 -12.08
N SER A 63 24.06 3.12 -11.67
CA SER A 63 24.34 3.61 -10.31
C SER A 63 23.72 2.66 -9.28
N LEU A 64 24.35 2.55 -8.10
CA LEU A 64 23.84 1.69 -7.02
C LEU A 64 22.40 2.04 -6.65
N GLN A 65 22.07 3.34 -6.57
CA GLN A 65 20.72 3.80 -6.28
C GLN A 65 19.69 3.35 -7.32
N SER A 66 20.02 3.46 -8.62
CA SER A 66 19.12 3.02 -9.69
C SER A 66 18.93 1.51 -9.69
N TYR A 67 20.02 0.76 -9.49
CA TYR A 67 20.00 -0.69 -9.37
C TYR A 67 19.13 -1.15 -8.19
N MET A 68 19.29 -0.54 -7.02
CA MET A 68 18.50 -0.90 -5.84
C MET A 68 17.03 -0.53 -5.94
N ARG A 69 16.71 0.62 -6.55
CA ARG A 69 15.32 0.97 -6.86
C ARG A 69 14.65 -0.09 -7.71
N GLU A 70 15.31 -0.59 -8.75
CA GLU A 70 14.76 -1.65 -9.58
C GLU A 70 14.55 -2.95 -8.82
N GLN A 71 15.54 -3.36 -8.00
CA GLN A 71 15.39 -4.55 -7.15
C GLN A 71 14.20 -4.41 -6.19
N LEU A 72 14.04 -3.24 -5.55
CA LEU A 72 12.91 -2.97 -4.66
C LEU A 72 11.57 -3.02 -5.40
N ILE A 73 11.49 -2.48 -6.63
CA ILE A 73 10.27 -2.57 -7.46
C ILE A 73 9.96 -4.03 -7.82
N VAL A 74 10.96 -4.81 -8.20
CA VAL A 74 10.78 -6.23 -8.51
C VAL A 74 10.30 -7.00 -7.29
N MET A 75 10.90 -6.75 -6.12
CA MET A 75 10.50 -7.38 -4.87
C MET A 75 9.07 -6.99 -4.48
N ALA A 76 8.70 -5.70 -4.59
CA ALA A 76 7.35 -5.25 -4.28
C ALA A 76 6.28 -5.77 -5.26
N ARG A 77 6.66 -6.08 -6.51
CA ARG A 77 5.74 -6.66 -7.52
C ARG A 77 5.56 -8.16 -7.36
N ARG A 78 6.51 -8.85 -6.73
CA ARG A 78 6.35 -10.25 -6.39
C ARG A 78 5.39 -10.31 -5.21
N ARG A 79 4.14 -10.73 -5.46
CA ARG A 79 3.20 -11.09 -4.39
C ARG A 79 3.92 -12.03 -3.43
N ASP A 80 3.87 -11.70 -2.15
CA ASP A 80 4.33 -12.64 -1.14
C ASP A 80 3.51 -13.93 -1.26
N LYS A 81 4.11 -15.08 -1.01
CA LYS A 81 3.39 -16.37 -0.96
C LYS A 81 2.21 -16.26 0.01
N ALA A 82 2.36 -15.54 1.11
CA ALA A 82 1.29 -15.27 2.06
C ALA A 82 0.14 -14.46 1.44
N GLU A 83 0.44 -13.40 0.68
CA GLU A 83 -0.58 -12.60 -0.03
C GLU A 83 -1.28 -13.40 -1.12
N LEU A 84 -0.53 -14.26 -1.83
CA LEU A 84 -1.11 -15.15 -2.84
C LEU A 84 -2.06 -16.17 -2.20
N MET A 85 -1.66 -16.78 -1.08
CA MET A 85 -2.51 -17.72 -0.35
C MET A 85 -3.75 -17.03 0.21
N ALA A 86 -3.61 -15.81 0.77
CA ALA A 86 -4.74 -15.02 1.23
C ALA A 86 -5.72 -14.68 0.09
N ALA A 87 -5.20 -14.36 -1.10
CA ALA A 87 -6.04 -14.14 -2.28
C ALA A 87 -6.77 -15.40 -2.75
N VAL A 88 -6.11 -16.56 -2.68
CA VAL A 88 -6.72 -17.87 -2.99
C VAL A 88 -7.82 -18.20 -1.98
N GLU A 89 -7.54 -18.05 -0.68
CA GLU A 89 -8.52 -18.27 0.39
C GLU A 89 -9.73 -17.34 0.26
N GLN A 90 -9.54 -16.07 -0.08
CA GLN A 90 -10.64 -15.14 -0.35
C GLN A 90 -11.47 -15.58 -1.56
N ALA A 91 -10.84 -16.06 -2.63
CA ALA A 91 -11.55 -16.55 -3.81
C ALA A 91 -12.38 -17.81 -3.48
N LEU A 92 -11.82 -18.74 -2.71
CA LEU A 92 -12.51 -19.95 -2.23
C LEU A 92 -13.66 -19.62 -1.28
N ALA A 93 -13.50 -18.61 -0.42
CA ALA A 93 -14.55 -18.16 0.49
C ALA A 93 -15.70 -17.43 -0.24
N ALA A 94 -15.39 -16.74 -1.34
CA ALA A 94 -16.37 -16.03 -2.17
C ALA A 94 -17.24 -16.99 -3.01
N ASP A 95 -16.69 -18.15 -3.39
CA ASP A 95 -17.41 -19.21 -4.10
C ASP A 95 -17.24 -20.57 -3.39
N PRO A 96 -18.04 -20.83 -2.34
CA PRO A 96 -17.97 -22.05 -1.53
C PRO A 96 -18.62 -23.27 -2.21
N GLY A 97 -18.87 -23.20 -3.52
CA GLY A 97 -19.43 -24.31 -4.27
C GLY A 97 -18.53 -25.56 -4.20
N PRO A 98 -19.11 -26.77 -4.34
CA PRO A 98 -18.29 -27.94 -4.60
C PRO A 98 -17.52 -27.63 -5.88
N GLY A 99 -16.19 -27.51 -5.80
CA GLY A 99 -15.36 -27.12 -6.93
C GLY A 99 -15.61 -27.98 -8.17
N LEU A 100 -15.05 -27.57 -9.32
CA LEU A 100 -15.24 -28.30 -10.57
C LEU A 100 -14.92 -29.79 -10.42
N SER A 101 -15.92 -30.63 -10.70
CA SER A 101 -15.72 -32.08 -10.68
C SER A 101 -14.82 -32.50 -11.83
N GLU A 102 -14.09 -33.60 -11.64
CA GLU A 102 -13.24 -34.19 -12.68
C GLU A 102 -14.04 -34.46 -13.95
N ASP A 103 -15.24 -35.02 -13.83
CA ASP A 103 -16.14 -35.27 -14.96
C ASP A 103 -16.51 -33.98 -15.71
N THR A 104 -16.77 -32.88 -14.99
CA THR A 104 -17.06 -31.57 -15.59
C THR A 104 -15.87 -30.99 -16.35
N ILE A 105 -14.66 -31.20 -15.84
CA ILE A 105 -13.43 -30.77 -16.51
C ILE A 105 -13.21 -31.59 -17.78
N HIS A 106 -13.38 -32.92 -17.70
CA HIS A 106 -13.20 -33.81 -18.84
C HIS A 106 -14.27 -33.65 -19.92
N SER A 107 -15.52 -33.35 -19.55
CA SER A 107 -16.58 -33.07 -20.52
C SER A 107 -16.34 -31.73 -21.22
N GLY A 108 -16.01 -30.68 -20.46
CA GLY A 108 -15.68 -29.37 -21.05
C GLY A 108 -14.47 -29.40 -21.99
N LEU A 109 -13.44 -30.19 -21.66
CA LEU A 109 -12.27 -30.36 -22.53
C LEU A 109 -12.58 -31.13 -23.82
N ARG A 110 -13.51 -32.09 -23.80
CA ARG A 110 -13.97 -32.81 -25.00
C ARG A 110 -14.79 -31.91 -25.92
N GLU A 111 -15.71 -31.14 -25.35
CA GLU A 111 -16.54 -30.18 -26.08
C GLU A 111 -15.67 -29.11 -26.79
N LEU A 112 -14.63 -28.60 -26.12
CA LEU A 112 -13.66 -27.66 -26.72
C LEU A 112 -12.84 -28.28 -27.85
N ARG A 113 -12.67 -29.61 -27.86
CA ARG A 113 -11.97 -30.36 -28.91
C ARG A 113 -12.90 -30.81 -30.05
N GLY A 114 -14.22 -30.64 -29.89
CA GLY A 114 -15.22 -31.01 -30.88
C GLY A 114 -15.51 -32.51 -30.95
N GLU A 115 -15.29 -33.24 -29.85
CA GLU A 115 -15.60 -34.67 -29.69
C GLU A 115 -16.91 -34.90 -28.92
#